data_AF-A0A536N6W7-F1
#
_entry.id   AF-A0A536N6W7-F1
#
_cell.length_a   1.000
_cell.length_b   1.000
_cell.length_c   1.000
_cell.angle_alpha   90.00
_cell.angle_beta   90.00
_cell.angle_gamma   90.00
#
_symmetry.space_group_name_H-M   'P 1'
#
loop_
_entity.id
_entity.type
_entity.pdbx_description
1 polymer ?
#
loop_
_entity_poly.entity_id
_entity_poly.type
_entity_poly.pdbx_seq_one_letter_code
_entity_poly.pdbx_strand_id
1 'polypeptide(L)'
;MVEQPAPTAVPRIDLSTIGKWIERVPGLRLDGEVPTAKALATRLAGFWLPDQTILYIGSSEHSVGNRVAALAAQALGDRRPHAAGQWLKTLAAAGLRVWWASTAAPEEYEDALLEAFAGGVSPAEAAALYDPELVLPFANLRSTTGRSKRHGITGSVLAEAALPLPPPGHVVVVAPGDADGARAETRGSGTVRRSTRSSPPVRAGANARPVAPRSVRDRPRTVSRLAEPVYISADGLTNLQAELDQLVAVRRPENVGRIRAAKELGDLKENADYHAAREEQSFLEGRIQALEARIRAAVVVAPSGDSSRVSMGSRVTADADGEQMAWTIVGSDESDPAAGRISHASPVGRALLGREIGDVAVVQTPRGEVRYRIVAID
;
A
#
# COMPACT_ATOMS: atom_id res chain seq x y z
N MET A 1 -17.41 3.96 -19.44
CA MET A 1 -18.27 2.75 -19.37
C MET A 1 -17.76 1.71 -20.35
N VAL A 2 -17.77 0.43 -19.96
CA VAL A 2 -17.48 -0.73 -20.82
C VAL A 2 -18.74 -1.58 -20.89
N GLU A 3 -19.12 -1.97 -22.09
CA GLU A 3 -20.31 -2.79 -22.33
C GLU A 3 -20.05 -3.93 -23.30
N GLN A 4 -20.92 -4.95 -23.24
CA GLN A 4 -21.02 -5.99 -24.24
C GLN A 4 -22.05 -5.63 -25.34
N PRO A 5 -21.92 -6.18 -26.56
CA PRO A 5 -22.81 -5.85 -27.67
C PRO A 5 -24.29 -6.18 -27.44
N ALA A 6 -24.57 -7.23 -26.68
CA ALA A 6 -25.91 -7.72 -26.36
C ALA A 6 -25.92 -8.42 -24.99
N PRO A 7 -27.07 -8.48 -24.31
CA PRO A 7 -27.25 -9.27 -23.09
C PRO A 7 -26.89 -10.73 -23.34
N THR A 8 -26.34 -11.40 -22.33
CA THR A 8 -25.92 -12.80 -22.43
C THR A 8 -26.30 -13.53 -21.16
N ALA A 9 -27.03 -14.64 -21.28
CA ALA A 9 -27.54 -15.40 -20.13
C ALA A 9 -26.45 -15.90 -19.17
N VAL A 10 -25.27 -16.27 -19.70
CA VAL A 10 -24.17 -16.84 -18.93
C VAL A 10 -22.88 -16.10 -19.24
N PRO A 11 -22.07 -15.74 -18.23
CA PRO A 11 -20.78 -15.12 -18.45
C PRO A 11 -19.82 -16.11 -19.13
N ARG A 12 -19.12 -15.66 -20.17
CA ARG A 12 -18.07 -16.44 -20.80
C ARG A 12 -16.76 -16.29 -20.03
N ILE A 13 -16.65 -16.91 -18.86
CA ILE A 13 -15.43 -16.86 -18.04
C ILE A 13 -14.39 -17.84 -18.61
N ASP A 14 -13.17 -17.36 -18.88
CA ASP A 14 -12.06 -18.17 -19.36
C ASP A 14 -11.34 -18.87 -18.19
N LEU A 15 -11.59 -20.17 -18.04
CA LEU A 15 -10.96 -21.00 -17.03
C LEU A 15 -9.42 -21.07 -17.17
N SER A 16 -8.88 -20.96 -18.38
CA SER A 16 -7.42 -20.95 -18.58
C SER A 16 -6.82 -19.66 -18.03
N THR A 17 -7.45 -18.52 -18.29
CA THR A 17 -7.04 -17.23 -17.72
C THR A 17 -7.14 -17.22 -16.19
N ILE A 18 -8.20 -17.81 -15.63
CA ILE A 18 -8.35 -17.99 -14.18
C ILE A 18 -7.24 -18.90 -13.62
N GLY A 19 -6.96 -20.04 -14.27
CA GLY A 19 -5.89 -20.96 -13.85
C GLY A 19 -4.53 -20.27 -13.80
N LYS A 20 -4.18 -19.53 -14.86
CA LYS A 20 -2.94 -18.72 -14.91
C LYS A 20 -2.89 -17.67 -13.81
N TRP A 21 -4.02 -17.07 -13.44
CA TRP A 21 -4.07 -16.10 -12.34
C TRP A 21 -3.77 -16.75 -10.99
N ILE A 22 -4.35 -17.93 -10.72
CA ILE A 22 -4.12 -18.70 -9.49
C ILE A 22 -2.65 -19.14 -9.42
N GLU A 23 -2.09 -19.68 -10.51
CA GLU A 23 -0.68 -20.07 -10.56
C GLU A 23 0.27 -18.88 -10.38
N ARG A 24 -0.06 -17.74 -10.99
CA ARG A 24 0.74 -16.52 -10.91
C ARG A 24 0.73 -15.91 -9.51
N VAL A 25 -0.37 -16.00 -8.77
CA VAL A 25 -0.54 -15.34 -7.47
C VAL A 25 -0.73 -16.37 -6.35
N PRO A 26 0.37 -16.87 -5.74
CA PRO A 26 0.29 -17.89 -4.69
C PRO A 26 -0.52 -17.49 -3.45
N GLY A 27 -0.66 -16.18 -3.21
CA GLY A 27 -1.44 -15.61 -2.11
C GLY A 27 -2.94 -15.52 -2.38
N LEU A 28 -3.42 -15.85 -3.59
CA LEU A 28 -4.83 -15.73 -3.94
C LEU A 28 -5.66 -16.72 -3.12
N ARG A 29 -6.69 -16.21 -2.45
CA ARG A 29 -7.66 -17.00 -1.69
C ARG A 29 -9.09 -16.69 -2.11
N LEU A 30 -9.96 -17.68 -1.96
CA LEU A 30 -11.41 -17.57 -2.05
C LEU A 30 -11.99 -18.07 -0.73
N ASP A 31 -12.60 -17.16 0.03
CA ASP A 31 -13.12 -17.40 1.38
C ASP A 31 -12.10 -18.03 2.33
N GLY A 32 -10.83 -17.62 2.19
CA GLY A 32 -9.71 -18.10 3.02
C GLY A 32 -8.98 -19.32 2.45
N GLU A 33 -9.55 -20.03 1.48
CA GLU A 33 -8.97 -21.24 0.89
C GLU A 33 -8.28 -20.98 -0.45
N VAL A 34 -7.35 -21.85 -0.86
CA VAL A 34 -6.77 -21.81 -2.21
C VAL A 34 -7.83 -22.26 -3.21
N PRO A 35 -8.29 -21.42 -4.14
CA PRO A 35 -9.38 -21.79 -5.02
C PRO A 35 -8.92 -22.71 -6.14
N THR A 36 -9.85 -23.55 -6.61
CA THR A 36 -9.74 -24.14 -7.95
C THR A 36 -10.21 -23.13 -9.00
N ALA A 37 -9.75 -23.28 -10.25
CA ALA A 37 -10.19 -22.42 -11.34
C ALA A 37 -11.72 -22.45 -11.54
N LYS A 38 -12.32 -23.63 -11.34
CA LYS A 38 -13.78 -23.83 -11.40
C LYS A 38 -14.49 -23.08 -10.27
N ALA A 39 -14.02 -23.21 -9.01
CA ALA A 39 -14.64 -22.54 -7.87
C ALA A 39 -14.60 -21.01 -8.02
N LEU A 40 -13.46 -20.47 -8.46
CA LEU A 40 -13.31 -19.03 -8.68
C LEU A 40 -14.19 -18.54 -9.83
N ALA A 41 -14.27 -19.28 -10.93
CA ALA A 41 -15.17 -18.95 -12.03
C ALA A 41 -16.64 -19.00 -11.61
N THR A 42 -17.05 -19.99 -10.80
CA THR A 42 -18.40 -20.05 -10.23
C THR A 42 -18.70 -18.85 -9.33
N ARG A 43 -17.75 -18.44 -8.46
CA ARG A 43 -17.91 -17.23 -7.64
C ARG A 43 -18.10 -16.00 -8.50
N LEU A 44 -17.26 -15.80 -9.51
CA LEU A 44 -17.35 -14.65 -10.42
C LEU A 44 -18.67 -14.67 -11.19
N ALA A 45 -19.13 -15.83 -11.65
CA ALA A 45 -20.40 -15.97 -12.35
C ALA A 45 -21.60 -15.59 -11.48
N GLY A 46 -21.51 -15.75 -10.15
CA GLY A 46 -22.53 -15.29 -9.21
C GLY A 46 -22.73 -13.78 -9.16
N PHE A 47 -21.87 -12.99 -9.81
CA PHE A 47 -22.01 -11.54 -9.96
C PHE A 47 -22.47 -11.12 -11.36
N TRP A 48 -22.84 -12.06 -12.21
CA TRP A 48 -23.30 -11.78 -13.57
C TRP A 48 -24.78 -11.42 -13.60
N LEU A 49 -25.12 -10.45 -14.44
CA LEU A 49 -26.49 -9.99 -14.66
C LEU A 49 -26.89 -10.30 -16.11
N PRO A 50 -27.74 -11.31 -16.36
CA PRO A 50 -28.10 -11.80 -17.69
C PRO A 50 -28.63 -10.74 -18.66
N ASP A 51 -29.50 -9.84 -18.17
CA ASP A 51 -30.21 -8.89 -19.02
C ASP A 51 -29.44 -7.57 -19.20
N GLN A 52 -28.28 -7.44 -18.56
CA GLN A 52 -27.48 -6.22 -18.55
C GLN A 52 -26.34 -6.27 -19.56
N THR A 53 -26.11 -5.16 -20.25
CA THR A 53 -24.97 -5.00 -21.19
C THR A 53 -23.79 -4.29 -20.56
N ILE A 54 -24.01 -3.49 -19.51
CA ILE A 54 -22.96 -2.69 -18.89
C ILE A 54 -22.15 -3.58 -17.94
N LEU A 55 -20.85 -3.70 -18.20
CA LEU A 55 -19.93 -4.55 -17.44
C LEU A 55 -19.04 -3.77 -16.48
N TYR A 56 -18.75 -2.50 -16.80
CA TYR A 56 -17.91 -1.65 -15.97
C TYR A 56 -18.24 -0.16 -16.15
N ILE A 57 -18.34 0.56 -15.05
CA ILE A 57 -18.44 2.02 -15.00
C ILE A 57 -17.21 2.53 -14.23
N GLY A 58 -16.62 3.63 -14.69
CA GLY A 58 -15.47 4.21 -14.02
C GLY A 58 -15.11 5.58 -14.59
N SER A 59 -14.56 6.42 -13.73
CA SER A 59 -14.01 7.74 -14.06
C SER A 59 -12.49 7.70 -14.25
N SER A 60 -11.94 8.71 -14.93
CA SER A 60 -10.50 8.89 -15.15
C SER A 60 -10.17 10.37 -15.31
N GLU A 61 -9.19 10.87 -14.55
CA GLU A 61 -8.63 12.23 -14.72
C GLU A 61 -7.62 12.29 -15.88
N HIS A 62 -7.18 11.12 -16.35
CA HIS A 62 -6.22 10.98 -17.44
C HIS A 62 -6.89 10.44 -18.70
N SER A 63 -6.16 10.51 -19.82
CA SER A 63 -6.61 10.01 -21.13
C SER A 63 -7.26 8.62 -21.04
N VAL A 64 -8.52 8.54 -21.46
CA VAL A 64 -9.29 7.30 -21.56
C VAL A 64 -8.57 6.29 -22.46
N GLY A 65 -7.99 6.75 -23.57
CA GLY A 65 -7.23 5.89 -24.49
C GLY A 65 -6.02 5.23 -23.82
N ASN A 66 -5.24 6.01 -23.07
CA ASN A 66 -4.11 5.48 -22.31
C ASN A 66 -4.57 4.49 -21.25
N ARG A 67 -5.69 4.77 -20.57
CA ARG A 67 -6.27 3.87 -19.57
C ARG A 67 -6.75 2.56 -20.19
N VAL A 68 -7.38 2.60 -21.35
CA VAL A 68 -7.80 1.39 -22.07
C VAL A 68 -6.59 0.56 -22.51
N ALA A 69 -5.54 1.21 -23.04
CA ALA A 69 -4.29 0.52 -23.41
C ALA A 69 -3.59 -0.09 -22.19
N ALA A 70 -3.54 0.65 -21.09
CA ALA A 70 -3.01 0.20 -19.81
C ALA A 70 -3.79 -1.02 -19.26
N LEU A 71 -5.12 -0.94 -19.25
CA LEU A 71 -5.97 -2.06 -18.87
C LEU A 71 -5.72 -3.26 -19.79
N ALA A 72 -5.63 -3.06 -21.11
CA ALA A 72 -5.34 -4.11 -22.07
C ALA A 72 -4.03 -4.85 -21.78
N ALA A 73 -2.96 -4.12 -21.47
CA ALA A 73 -1.62 -4.67 -21.21
C ALA A 73 -1.44 -5.31 -19.82
N GLN A 74 -2.22 -4.90 -18.82
CA GLN A 74 -2.09 -5.38 -17.45
C GLN A 74 -2.49 -6.86 -17.32
N ALA A 75 -1.62 -7.67 -16.72
CA ALA A 75 -1.93 -9.05 -16.42
C ALA A 75 -2.75 -9.16 -15.12
N LEU A 76 -3.60 -10.18 -15.01
CA LEU A 76 -4.26 -10.50 -13.74
C LEU A 76 -3.21 -10.74 -12.65
N GLY A 77 -3.41 -10.14 -11.48
CA GLY A 77 -2.46 -10.19 -10.38
C GLY A 77 -1.47 -9.02 -10.34
N ASP A 78 -1.37 -8.19 -11.37
CA ASP A 78 -0.53 -6.99 -11.31
C ASP A 78 -1.18 -5.92 -10.42
N ARG A 79 -0.37 -5.27 -9.57
CA ARG A 79 -0.83 -4.18 -8.68
C ARG A 79 -1.14 -2.87 -9.41
N ARG A 80 -0.56 -2.67 -10.60
CA ARG A 80 -0.59 -1.42 -11.37
C ARG A 80 -0.82 -1.73 -12.85
N PRO A 81 -1.35 -0.77 -13.63
CA PRO A 81 -1.70 0.60 -13.22
C PRO A 81 -2.98 0.73 -12.39
N HIS A 82 -3.96 -0.20 -12.49
CA HIS A 82 -5.17 -0.12 -11.67
C HIS A 82 -5.76 -1.50 -11.32
N ALA A 83 -6.25 -1.67 -10.09
CA ALA A 83 -6.97 -2.88 -9.66
C ALA A 83 -8.45 -2.88 -10.10
N ALA A 84 -9.01 -1.71 -10.45
CA ALA A 84 -10.40 -1.55 -10.84
C ALA A 84 -10.68 -2.17 -12.23
N GLY A 85 -11.79 -2.89 -12.37
CA GLY A 85 -12.18 -3.53 -13.64
C GLY A 85 -11.43 -4.82 -13.96
N GLN A 86 -10.58 -5.33 -13.05
CA GLN A 86 -9.79 -6.55 -13.28
C GLN A 86 -10.63 -7.77 -13.67
N TRP A 87 -11.88 -7.87 -13.19
CA TRP A 87 -12.76 -8.99 -13.56
C TRP A 87 -13.12 -9.01 -15.04
N LEU A 88 -13.05 -7.89 -15.77
CA LEU A 88 -13.21 -7.90 -17.23
C LEU A 88 -12.22 -8.85 -17.91
N LYS A 89 -11.02 -9.02 -17.33
CA LYS A 89 -9.97 -9.90 -17.86
C LYS A 89 -10.27 -11.38 -17.70
N THR A 90 -11.20 -11.71 -16.82
CA THR A 90 -11.63 -13.10 -16.64
C THR A 90 -12.57 -13.56 -17.75
N LEU A 91 -13.10 -12.63 -18.56
CA LEU A 91 -14.01 -12.94 -19.64
C LEU A 91 -13.25 -13.28 -20.93
N ALA A 92 -13.70 -14.32 -21.63
CA ALA A 92 -13.40 -14.60 -23.04
C ALA A 92 -14.19 -13.66 -23.97
N ALA A 93 -14.30 -12.37 -23.62
CA ALA A 93 -15.16 -11.42 -24.32
C ALA A 93 -14.49 -10.88 -25.59
N ALA A 94 -15.12 -11.14 -26.74
CA ALA A 94 -14.82 -10.47 -27.99
C ALA A 94 -15.83 -9.32 -28.20
N GLY A 95 -15.33 -8.14 -28.60
CA GLY A 95 -16.19 -7.04 -29.04
C GLY A 95 -16.75 -6.14 -27.95
N LEU A 96 -16.11 -6.02 -26.78
CA LEU A 96 -16.49 -5.02 -25.78
C LEU A 96 -16.37 -3.60 -26.36
N ARG A 97 -17.35 -2.75 -26.07
CA ARG A 97 -17.36 -1.33 -26.47
C ARG A 97 -17.05 -0.44 -25.28
N VAL A 98 -16.34 0.65 -25.53
CA VAL A 98 -16.01 1.67 -24.52
C VAL A 98 -16.73 2.96 -24.88
N TRP A 99 -17.59 3.42 -23.97
CA TRP A 99 -18.25 4.72 -24.03
C TRP A 99 -17.65 5.66 -23.01
N TRP A 100 -17.45 6.92 -23.39
CA TRP A 100 -16.92 7.94 -22.50
C TRP A 100 -17.51 9.31 -22.84
N ALA A 101 -17.54 10.17 -21.84
CA ALA A 101 -17.92 11.57 -21.96
C ALA A 101 -16.99 12.40 -21.06
N SER A 102 -16.71 13.64 -21.47
CA SER A 102 -15.99 14.60 -20.63
C SER A 102 -16.97 15.27 -19.66
N THR A 103 -16.56 15.47 -18.41
CA THR A 103 -17.36 16.15 -17.39
C THR A 103 -16.45 16.87 -16.40
N ALA A 104 -16.96 17.98 -15.84
CA ALA A 104 -16.30 18.70 -14.76
C ALA A 104 -16.49 18.02 -13.38
N ALA A 105 -17.44 17.09 -13.27
CA ALA A 105 -17.76 16.37 -12.04
C ALA A 105 -17.76 14.83 -12.30
N PRO A 106 -16.60 14.23 -12.56
CA PRO A 106 -16.49 12.83 -12.99
C PRO A 106 -17.05 11.83 -11.97
N GLU A 107 -16.95 12.16 -10.68
CA GLU A 107 -17.39 11.30 -9.59
C GLU A 107 -18.93 11.33 -9.45
N GLU A 108 -19.56 12.51 -9.48
CA GLU A 108 -21.03 12.64 -9.49
C GLU A 108 -21.67 11.92 -10.68
N TYR A 109 -21.05 11.97 -11.85
CA TYR A 109 -21.52 11.24 -13.02
C TYR A 109 -21.31 9.72 -12.89
N GLU A 110 -20.21 9.28 -12.28
CA GLU A 110 -19.99 7.86 -11.99
C GLU A 110 -21.05 7.33 -11.01
N ASP A 111 -21.34 8.08 -9.95
CA ASP A 111 -22.44 7.82 -9.00
C ASP A 111 -23.78 7.69 -9.71
N ALA A 112 -24.17 8.69 -10.49
CA ALA A 112 -25.46 8.70 -11.18
C ALA A 112 -25.60 7.52 -12.15
N LEU A 113 -24.52 7.14 -12.85
CA LEU A 113 -24.52 5.99 -13.75
C LEU A 113 -24.62 4.65 -13.00
N LEU A 114 -23.95 4.52 -11.86
CA LEU A 114 -24.04 3.32 -11.02
C LEU A 114 -25.43 3.18 -10.39
N GLU A 115 -26.03 4.28 -9.95
CA GLU A 115 -27.39 4.31 -9.41
C GLU A 115 -28.44 4.00 -10.48
N ALA A 116 -28.32 4.61 -11.67
CA ALA A 116 -29.17 4.30 -12.81
C ALA A 116 -29.04 2.84 -13.25
N PHE A 117 -27.81 2.30 -13.24
CA PHE A 117 -27.58 0.88 -13.51
C PHE A 117 -28.31 0.01 -12.49
N ALA A 118 -28.11 0.26 -11.19
CA ALA A 118 -28.75 -0.53 -10.13
C ALA A 118 -30.28 -0.45 -10.19
N GLY A 119 -30.85 0.73 -10.47
CA GLY A 119 -32.29 0.91 -10.65
C GLY A 119 -32.87 0.25 -11.90
N GLY A 120 -32.01 -0.05 -12.90
CA GLY A 120 -32.39 -0.77 -14.12
C GLY A 120 -32.33 -2.29 -14.01
N VAL A 121 -31.82 -2.83 -12.91
CA VAL A 121 -31.78 -4.29 -12.66
C VAL A 121 -33.09 -4.74 -12.04
N SER A 122 -33.67 -5.82 -12.56
CA SER A 122 -34.93 -6.34 -12.02
C SER A 122 -34.73 -6.89 -10.59
N PRO A 123 -35.73 -6.80 -9.70
CA PRO A 123 -35.63 -7.36 -8.35
C PRO A 123 -35.31 -8.86 -8.33
N ALA A 124 -35.79 -9.61 -9.33
CA ALA A 124 -35.53 -11.04 -9.48
C ALA A 124 -34.06 -11.32 -9.81
N GLU A 125 -33.45 -10.57 -10.74
CA GLU A 125 -32.01 -10.68 -11.05
C GLU A 125 -31.15 -10.22 -9.88
N ALA A 126 -31.50 -9.12 -9.22
CA ALA A 126 -30.78 -8.61 -8.06
C ALA A 126 -30.76 -9.63 -6.92
N ALA A 127 -31.89 -10.29 -6.64
CA ALA A 127 -31.98 -11.34 -5.62
C ALA A 127 -31.20 -12.61 -5.96
N ALA A 128 -30.94 -12.86 -7.25
CA ALA A 128 -30.15 -14.01 -7.71
C ALA A 128 -28.63 -13.77 -7.64
N LEU A 129 -28.18 -12.54 -7.42
CA LEU A 129 -26.77 -12.24 -7.22
C LEU A 129 -26.23 -12.88 -5.95
N TYR A 130 -24.95 -13.21 -5.97
CA TYR A 130 -24.22 -13.62 -4.76
C TYR A 130 -24.26 -12.54 -3.67
N ASP A 131 -24.27 -11.26 -4.06
CA ASP A 131 -24.36 -10.12 -3.15
C ASP A 131 -25.56 -9.22 -3.52
N PRO A 132 -26.78 -9.56 -3.07
CA PRO A 132 -28.00 -8.84 -3.45
C PRO A 132 -28.08 -7.44 -2.81
N GLU A 133 -27.30 -7.17 -1.76
CA GLU A 133 -27.26 -5.85 -1.10
C GLU A 133 -26.46 -4.80 -1.87
N LEU A 134 -25.69 -5.22 -2.88
CA LEU A 134 -24.82 -4.34 -3.65
C LEU A 134 -24.86 -4.69 -5.14
N VAL A 135 -25.90 -4.20 -5.80
CA VAL A 135 -26.07 -4.31 -7.25
C VAL A 135 -25.11 -3.34 -7.95
N LEU A 136 -24.17 -3.88 -8.70
CA LEU A 136 -23.14 -3.12 -9.43
C LEU A 136 -22.81 -3.87 -10.73
N PRO A 137 -22.35 -3.17 -11.79
CA PRO A 137 -21.86 -3.82 -12.99
C PRO A 137 -20.83 -4.91 -12.68
N PHE A 138 -20.78 -5.94 -13.51
CA PHE A 138 -19.98 -7.15 -13.26
C PHE A 138 -18.59 -6.85 -12.67
N ALA A 139 -17.81 -5.99 -13.32
CA ALA A 139 -16.42 -5.71 -12.95
C ALA A 139 -16.22 -4.50 -12.01
N ASN A 140 -17.28 -3.83 -11.58
CA ASN A 140 -17.21 -2.86 -10.48
C ASN A 140 -17.15 -3.62 -9.16
N LEU A 141 -16.12 -3.35 -8.35
CA LEU A 141 -15.91 -4.03 -7.06
C LEU A 141 -16.33 -3.18 -5.87
N ARG A 142 -16.45 -1.87 -6.08
CA ARG A 142 -16.74 -0.89 -5.03
C ARG A 142 -17.85 0.04 -5.51
N SER A 143 -18.72 0.44 -4.59
CA SER A 143 -19.60 1.57 -4.78
C SER A 143 -18.84 2.88 -4.55
N THR A 144 -19.49 3.98 -4.92
CA THR A 144 -18.98 5.33 -4.71
C THR A 144 -19.02 5.74 -3.24
N THR A 145 -19.86 5.08 -2.45
CA THR A 145 -19.92 5.15 -0.98
C THR A 145 -18.86 4.27 -0.29
N GLY A 146 -17.92 3.68 -1.04
CA GLY A 146 -16.81 2.88 -0.48
C GLY A 146 -17.16 1.44 -0.09
N ARG A 147 -18.44 1.04 -0.14
CA ARG A 147 -18.86 -0.36 0.09
C ARG A 147 -18.25 -1.25 -0.98
N SER A 148 -17.72 -2.40 -0.57
CA SER A 148 -17.12 -3.37 -1.50
C SER A 148 -18.06 -4.57 -1.69
N LYS A 149 -18.11 -5.13 -2.90
CA LYS A 149 -18.81 -6.39 -3.17
C LYS A 149 -18.28 -7.47 -2.24
N ARG A 150 -19.17 -8.27 -1.66
CA ARG A 150 -18.80 -9.45 -0.85
C ARG A 150 -18.36 -10.60 -1.75
N HIS A 151 -17.22 -10.44 -2.41
CA HIS A 151 -16.74 -11.43 -3.38
C HIS A 151 -15.89 -12.54 -2.77
N GLY A 152 -15.36 -12.37 -1.56
CA GLY A 152 -14.56 -13.38 -0.85
C GLY A 152 -13.17 -13.65 -1.43
N ILE A 153 -12.79 -12.95 -2.50
CA ILE A 153 -11.46 -13.07 -3.14
C ILE A 153 -10.48 -12.19 -2.37
N THR A 154 -9.41 -12.75 -1.84
CA THR A 154 -8.35 -12.00 -1.14
C THR A 154 -6.98 -12.39 -1.69
N GLY A 155 -5.95 -11.58 -1.39
CA GLY A 155 -4.58 -11.83 -1.86
C GLY A 155 -4.44 -11.91 -3.39
N SER A 156 -5.32 -11.21 -4.12
CA SER A 156 -5.51 -11.39 -5.57
C SER A 156 -4.44 -10.72 -6.45
N VAL A 157 -3.44 -10.09 -5.83
CA VAL A 157 -2.33 -9.40 -6.48
C VAL A 157 -1.00 -9.95 -6.00
N LEU A 158 0.01 -9.91 -6.86
CA LEU A 158 1.37 -10.30 -6.54
C LEU A 158 1.89 -9.53 -5.31
N ALA A 159 2.56 -10.25 -4.43
CA ALA A 159 3.37 -9.64 -3.38
C ALA A 159 4.48 -8.82 -4.03
N GLU A 160 4.93 -7.77 -3.34
CA GLU A 160 6.15 -7.09 -3.74
C GLU A 160 7.29 -8.08 -3.63
N ALA A 161 8.05 -8.28 -4.70
CA ALA A 161 9.30 -9.04 -4.58
C ALA A 161 10.17 -8.29 -3.57
N ALA A 162 10.45 -8.92 -2.43
CA ALA A 162 11.47 -8.42 -1.52
C ALA A 162 12.75 -8.30 -2.36
N LEU A 163 13.23 -7.08 -2.58
CA LEU A 163 14.53 -6.91 -3.21
C LEU A 163 15.54 -7.67 -2.35
N PRO A 164 16.44 -8.47 -2.94
CA PRO A 164 17.49 -9.12 -2.18
C PRO A 164 18.21 -8.04 -1.38
N LEU A 165 18.34 -8.27 -0.06
CA LEU A 165 19.08 -7.37 0.81
C LEU A 165 20.46 -7.15 0.15
N PRO A 166 20.89 -5.89 -0.04
CA PRO A 166 22.25 -5.66 -0.50
C PRO A 166 23.18 -6.37 0.49
N PRO A 167 24.22 -7.08 0.00
CA PRO A 167 25.20 -7.69 0.90
C PRO A 167 25.74 -6.59 1.82
N PRO A 168 25.96 -6.87 3.12
CA PRO A 168 26.42 -5.87 4.07
C PRO A 168 27.69 -5.20 3.52
N GLY A 169 27.57 -3.92 3.20
CA GLY A 169 28.69 -3.10 2.78
C GLY A 169 29.62 -2.93 3.96
N HIS A 170 30.79 -3.56 3.88
CA HIS A 170 31.87 -3.54 4.87
C HIS A 170 31.51 -4.08 6.26
N VAL A 171 31.80 -5.37 6.46
CA VAL A 171 32.09 -5.89 7.80
C VAL A 171 33.49 -5.39 8.18
N VAL A 172 33.56 -4.33 8.98
CA VAL A 172 34.81 -4.03 9.70
C VAL A 172 34.85 -4.97 10.89
N VAL A 173 35.62 -6.05 10.77
CA VAL A 173 36.03 -6.85 11.93
C VAL A 173 37.04 -5.99 12.70
N VAL A 174 36.57 -5.29 13.73
CA VAL A 174 37.46 -4.66 14.70
C VAL A 174 38.01 -5.78 15.58
N ALA A 175 39.29 -6.07 15.44
CA ALA A 175 39.99 -6.97 16.35
C ALA A 175 40.01 -6.34 17.76
N PRO A 176 39.87 -7.13 18.84
CA PRO A 176 39.85 -6.61 20.19
C PRO A 176 41.24 -6.10 20.57
N GLY A 177 41.42 -4.79 20.76
CA GLY A 177 42.67 -4.24 21.29
C GLY A 177 42.96 -2.75 21.07
N ASP A 178 42.47 -2.10 20.02
CA ASP A 178 42.98 -0.78 19.63
C ASP A 178 42.01 0.37 19.92
N ALA A 179 41.69 0.57 21.20
CA ALA A 179 41.08 1.82 21.67
C ALA A 179 41.99 2.47 22.70
N ASP A 180 43.07 3.10 22.23
CA ASP A 180 43.81 4.08 23.03
C ASP A 180 44.42 5.19 22.15
N GLY A 181 44.24 6.43 22.58
CA GLY A 181 45.18 7.51 22.27
C GLY A 181 44.71 8.63 21.34
N ALA A 182 44.34 9.75 21.95
CA ALA A 182 44.25 11.07 21.35
C ALA A 182 45.53 11.49 20.58
N ARG A 183 45.37 12.29 19.50
CA ARG A 183 46.31 13.36 19.14
C ARG A 183 45.72 14.37 18.14
N ALA A 184 46.18 15.60 18.32
CA ALA A 184 45.66 16.86 17.79
C ALA A 184 46.10 17.20 16.35
N GLU A 185 45.32 18.11 15.75
CA GLU A 185 45.59 19.09 14.69
C GLU A 185 46.74 18.87 13.68
N THR A 186 46.42 19.00 12.38
CA THR A 186 47.08 20.04 11.54
C THR A 186 46.24 20.41 10.32
N ARG A 187 46.02 21.72 10.11
CA ARG A 187 45.55 22.32 8.85
C ARG A 187 46.63 22.22 7.78
N GLY A 188 46.27 21.82 6.57
CA GLY A 188 47.16 21.79 5.40
C GLY A 188 46.46 22.29 4.14
N SER A 189 46.89 23.47 3.69
CA SER A 189 46.54 24.16 2.44
C SER A 189 46.87 23.34 1.19
N GLY A 190 45.99 23.33 0.20
CA GLY A 190 46.18 22.63 -1.09
C GLY A 190 45.64 23.44 -2.27
N THR A 191 46.52 24.21 -2.89
CA THR A 191 46.35 25.15 -3.98
C THR A 191 45.83 24.55 -5.30
N VAL A 192 44.92 25.29 -5.94
CA VAL A 192 44.40 25.12 -7.30
C VAL A 192 45.52 25.18 -8.35
N ARG A 193 45.58 24.22 -9.28
CA ARG A 193 46.25 24.40 -10.58
C ARG A 193 45.33 24.06 -11.75
N ARG A 194 45.18 25.07 -12.59
CA ARG A 194 44.46 25.13 -13.87
C ARG A 194 45.51 24.93 -14.97
N SER A 195 45.32 24.01 -15.92
CA SER A 195 46.15 23.95 -17.13
C SER A 195 45.34 24.23 -18.39
N THR A 196 45.98 25.00 -19.24
CA THR A 196 45.56 25.72 -20.43
C THR A 196 45.32 24.85 -21.67
N ARG A 197 44.48 25.38 -22.57
CA ARG A 197 44.26 24.95 -23.96
C ARG A 197 45.51 25.08 -24.83
N SER A 198 45.60 24.22 -25.86
CA SER A 198 46.20 24.56 -27.15
C SER A 198 45.50 23.84 -28.31
N SER A 199 45.01 24.60 -29.29
CA SER A 199 44.80 24.21 -30.70
C SER A 199 46.03 24.71 -31.51
N PRO A 200 46.34 24.35 -32.79
CA PRO A 200 45.46 24.28 -33.99
C PRO A 200 45.98 23.25 -35.07
N PRO A 201 45.79 23.34 -36.43
CA PRO A 201 44.90 24.12 -37.32
C PRO A 201 44.09 23.27 -38.35
N VAL A 202 43.58 23.94 -39.38
CA VAL A 202 42.40 23.68 -40.26
C VAL A 202 42.75 23.08 -41.64
N ARG A 203 41.91 22.19 -42.22
CA ARG A 203 41.26 22.34 -43.56
C ARG A 203 40.33 21.18 -44.02
N ALA A 204 39.13 21.60 -44.45
CA ALA A 204 38.32 21.22 -45.63
C ALA A 204 37.88 19.76 -45.93
N GLY A 205 36.57 19.59 -46.17
CA GLY A 205 36.05 18.53 -47.05
C GLY A 205 34.70 17.88 -46.66
N ALA A 206 33.64 18.32 -47.34
CA ALA A 206 32.32 17.73 -47.63
C ALA A 206 31.84 16.36 -47.04
N ASN A 207 30.51 16.37 -46.77
CA ASN A 207 29.51 15.30 -46.89
C ASN A 207 29.24 14.28 -45.76
N ALA A 208 27.93 14.10 -45.55
CA ALA A 208 27.20 13.01 -44.88
C ALA A 208 27.28 12.91 -43.33
N ARG A 209 26.17 13.25 -42.65
CA ARG A 209 25.91 12.84 -41.26
C ARG A 209 25.06 11.57 -41.25
N PRO A 210 25.54 10.46 -40.66
CA PRO A 210 24.65 9.47 -40.08
C PRO A 210 24.35 9.84 -38.63
N VAL A 211 23.09 9.66 -38.23
CA VAL A 211 22.61 9.84 -36.84
C VAL A 211 23.06 8.64 -36.02
N ALA A 212 23.94 8.86 -35.05
CA ALA A 212 24.27 7.88 -34.01
C ALA A 212 23.29 8.00 -32.82
N PRO A 213 22.91 6.89 -32.16
CA PRO A 213 21.97 6.94 -31.04
C PRO A 213 22.61 7.58 -29.81
N ARG A 214 21.90 8.55 -29.22
CA ARG A 214 22.27 9.22 -27.97
C ARG A 214 22.15 8.22 -26.81
N SER A 215 23.27 7.94 -26.15
CA SER A 215 23.29 7.28 -24.84
C SER A 215 22.52 8.13 -23.83
N VAL A 216 21.43 7.59 -23.30
CA VAL A 216 20.70 8.16 -22.17
C VAL A 216 21.65 8.14 -20.97
N ARG A 217 22.06 9.33 -20.50
CA ARG A 217 22.74 9.47 -19.21
C ARG A 217 21.75 9.10 -18.12
N ASP A 218 22.02 7.98 -17.48
CA ASP A 218 21.35 7.52 -16.27
C ASP A 218 21.44 8.62 -15.21
N ARG A 219 20.30 9.18 -14.83
CA ARG A 219 20.21 9.99 -13.61
C ARG A 219 20.05 8.99 -12.45
N PRO A 220 20.82 9.11 -11.36
CA PRO A 220 20.63 8.21 -10.22
C PRO A 220 19.21 8.38 -9.71
N ARG A 221 18.42 7.31 -9.84
CA ARG A 221 17.10 7.18 -9.25
C ARG A 221 17.29 7.21 -7.74
N THR A 222 16.71 8.21 -7.08
CA THR A 222 16.53 8.22 -5.63
C THR A 222 15.80 6.93 -5.25
N VAL A 223 16.54 5.98 -4.67
CA VAL A 223 16.01 4.70 -4.24
C VAL A 223 15.13 4.98 -3.03
N SER A 224 13.82 4.84 -3.21
CA SER A 224 12.86 4.81 -2.12
C SER A 224 13.25 3.63 -1.21
N ARG A 225 13.49 3.90 0.09
CA ARG A 225 13.82 2.88 1.08
C ARG A 225 12.68 1.85 1.11
N LEU A 226 13.03 0.58 0.93
CA LEU A 226 12.13 -0.57 1.13
C LEU A 226 11.50 -0.51 2.52
N ALA A 227 10.21 -0.83 2.61
CA ALA A 227 9.51 -0.95 3.88
C ALA A 227 10.10 -2.12 4.69
N GLU A 228 10.75 -1.79 5.79
CA GLU A 228 11.24 -2.75 6.79
C GLU A 228 10.04 -3.54 7.38
N PRO A 229 10.23 -4.82 7.79
CA PRO A 229 9.16 -5.57 8.45
C PRO A 229 8.62 -4.77 9.64
N VAL A 230 7.31 -4.53 9.64
CA VAL A 230 6.64 -3.74 10.67
C VAL A 230 6.43 -4.63 11.89
N TYR A 231 7.40 -4.60 12.79
CA TYR A 231 7.24 -5.26 14.09
C TYR A 231 6.28 -4.45 14.95
N ILE A 232 5.26 -5.13 15.45
CA ILE A 232 4.19 -4.54 16.26
C ILE A 232 4.12 -5.27 17.61
N SER A 233 3.79 -4.55 18.67
CA SER A 233 3.46 -5.19 19.95
C SER A 233 2.06 -5.81 19.89
N ALA A 234 1.76 -6.75 20.80
CA ALA A 234 0.40 -7.31 20.91
C ALA A 234 -0.65 -6.21 21.23
N ASP A 235 -0.31 -5.26 22.10
CA ASP A 235 -1.15 -4.10 22.41
C ASP A 235 -1.29 -3.16 21.21
N GLY A 236 -0.20 -2.95 20.46
CA GLY A 236 -0.22 -2.17 19.23
C GLY A 236 -1.15 -2.75 18.18
N LEU A 237 -1.12 -4.08 17.98
CA LEU A 237 -2.05 -4.75 17.08
C LEU A 237 -3.51 -4.59 17.55
N THR A 238 -3.76 -4.76 18.84
CA THR A 238 -5.10 -4.59 19.43
C THR A 238 -5.63 -3.18 19.19
N ASN A 239 -4.79 -2.16 19.38
CA ASN A 239 -5.15 -0.77 19.12
C ASN A 239 -5.45 -0.50 17.65
N LEU A 240 -4.65 -1.04 16.72
CA LEU A 240 -4.92 -0.91 15.29
C LEU A 240 -6.23 -1.60 14.89
N GLN A 241 -6.52 -2.77 15.47
CA GLN A 241 -7.78 -3.48 15.21
C GLN A 241 -8.97 -2.70 15.75
N ALA A 242 -8.88 -2.15 16.97
CA ALA A 242 -9.93 -1.33 17.56
C ALA A 242 -10.21 -0.07 16.74
N GLU A 243 -9.15 0.60 16.25
CA GLU A 243 -9.30 1.75 15.34
C GLU A 243 -10.00 1.32 14.04
N LEU A 244 -9.54 0.24 13.42
CA LEU A 244 -10.14 -0.29 12.19
C LEU A 244 -11.63 -0.61 12.39
N ASP A 245 -11.98 -1.27 13.48
CA ASP A 245 -13.36 -1.64 13.80
C ASP A 245 -14.23 -0.39 14.02
N GLN A 246 -13.72 0.63 14.72
CA GLN A 246 -14.43 1.90 14.88
C GLN A 246 -14.68 2.61 13.54
N LEU A 247 -13.66 2.64 12.66
CA LEU A 247 -13.79 3.25 11.34
C LEU A 247 -14.80 2.51 10.46
N VAL A 248 -14.77 1.18 10.47
CA VAL A 248 -15.61 0.33 9.62
C VAL A 248 -17.05 0.23 10.12
N ALA A 249 -17.25 0.04 11.43
CA ALA A 249 -18.56 -0.23 12.01
C ALA A 249 -19.37 1.02 12.35
N VAL A 250 -18.70 2.15 12.59
CA VAL A 250 -19.37 3.40 13.03
C VAL A 250 -19.19 4.50 12.01
N ARG A 251 -17.96 4.98 11.81
CA ARG A 251 -17.71 6.22 11.04
C ARG A 251 -18.06 6.09 9.56
N ARG A 252 -17.71 4.96 8.93
CA ARG A 252 -18.04 4.71 7.52
C ARG A 252 -19.56 4.71 7.31
N PRO A 253 -20.39 3.92 8.05
CA PRO A 253 -21.85 3.99 7.93
C PRO A 253 -22.44 5.39 8.17
N GLU A 254 -21.96 6.11 9.19
CA GLU A 254 -22.42 7.47 9.48
C GLU A 254 -22.17 8.43 8.31
N ASN A 255 -20.96 8.40 7.76
CA ASN A 255 -20.60 9.27 6.65
C ASN A 255 -21.36 8.91 5.36
N VAL A 256 -21.58 7.62 5.10
CA VAL A 256 -22.46 7.17 4.00
C VAL A 256 -23.89 7.69 4.19
N GLY A 257 -24.41 7.70 5.42
CA GLY A 257 -25.69 8.30 5.77
C GLY A 257 -25.73 9.81 5.47
N ARG A 258 -24.66 10.54 5.82
CA ARG A 258 -24.52 11.98 5.53
C ARG A 258 -24.51 12.26 4.02
N ILE A 259 -23.76 11.47 3.25
CA ILE A 259 -23.75 11.58 1.79
C ILE A 259 -25.16 11.39 1.24
N ARG A 260 -25.89 10.37 1.71
CA ARG A 260 -27.27 10.11 1.26
C ARG A 260 -28.21 11.27 1.61
N ALA A 261 -28.17 11.78 2.84
CA ALA A 261 -28.99 12.90 3.27
C ALA A 261 -28.68 14.17 2.45
N ALA A 262 -27.40 14.44 2.19
CA ALA A 262 -26.98 15.56 1.34
C ALA A 262 -27.47 15.40 -0.10
N LYS A 263 -27.54 14.16 -0.62
CA LYS A 263 -28.10 13.89 -1.96
C LYS A 263 -29.59 14.22 -2.07
N GLU A 264 -30.37 14.03 -1.01
CA GLU A 264 -31.81 14.32 -1.00
C GLU A 264 -32.13 15.82 -1.05
N LEU A 265 -31.16 16.70 -0.76
CA LEU A 265 -31.31 18.16 -0.80
C LEU A 265 -31.25 18.76 -2.22
N GLY A 266 -31.07 17.93 -3.25
CA GLY A 266 -31.24 18.32 -4.65
C GLY A 266 -29.93 18.69 -5.36
N ASP A 267 -29.57 19.98 -5.38
CA ASP A 267 -28.46 20.46 -6.23
C ASP A 267 -27.08 20.04 -5.71
N LEU A 268 -26.64 18.86 -6.11
CA LEU A 268 -25.36 18.24 -5.72
C LEU A 268 -24.16 19.11 -6.07
N LYS A 269 -24.26 19.89 -7.16
CA LYS A 269 -23.12 20.61 -7.72
C LYS A 269 -22.67 21.75 -6.81
N GLU A 270 -23.63 22.40 -6.15
CA GLU A 270 -23.41 23.49 -5.19
C GLU A 270 -23.49 23.03 -3.72
N ASN A 271 -23.79 21.76 -3.46
CA ASN A 271 -23.97 21.25 -2.10
C ASN A 271 -22.62 21.04 -1.40
N ALA A 272 -22.22 22.03 -0.60
CA ALA A 272 -21.00 21.98 0.20
C ALA A 272 -20.95 20.79 1.19
N ASP A 273 -22.08 20.41 1.79
CA ASP A 273 -22.15 19.30 2.72
C ASP A 273 -21.93 17.95 2.02
N TYR A 274 -22.42 17.83 0.77
CA TYR A 274 -22.16 16.66 -0.06
C TYR A 274 -20.66 16.53 -0.38
N HIS A 275 -20.04 17.61 -0.85
CA HIS A 275 -18.61 17.62 -1.17
C HIS A 275 -17.75 17.31 0.07
N ALA A 276 -18.06 17.91 1.22
CA ALA A 276 -17.36 17.66 2.47
C ALA A 276 -17.49 16.20 2.95
N ALA A 277 -18.71 15.65 2.94
CA ALA A 277 -18.93 14.25 3.31
C ALA A 277 -18.23 13.28 2.35
N ARG A 278 -18.13 13.63 1.06
CA ARG A 278 -17.41 12.84 0.06
C ARG A 278 -15.90 12.87 0.29
N GLU A 279 -15.32 14.03 0.58
CA GLU A 279 -13.91 14.14 0.95
C GLU A 279 -13.59 13.34 2.21
N GLU A 280 -14.46 13.42 3.23
CA GLU A 280 -14.34 12.60 4.44
C GLU A 280 -14.39 11.11 4.11
N GLN A 281 -15.26 10.66 3.18
CA GLN A 281 -15.31 9.27 2.75
C GLN A 281 -13.97 8.82 2.15
N SER A 282 -13.38 9.64 1.28
CA SER A 282 -12.08 9.33 0.67
C SER A 282 -10.97 9.22 1.72
N PHE A 283 -10.96 10.10 2.71
CA PHE A 283 -10.00 10.04 3.82
C PHE A 283 -10.20 8.79 4.70
N LEU A 284 -11.45 8.48 5.05
CA LEU A 284 -11.81 7.30 5.83
C LEU A 284 -11.37 6.02 5.12
N GLU A 285 -11.67 5.89 3.82
CA GLU A 285 -11.26 4.72 3.03
C GLU A 285 -9.74 4.60 2.92
N GLY A 286 -9.03 5.73 2.74
CA GLY A 286 -7.57 5.75 2.75
C GLY A 286 -6.99 5.25 4.07
N ARG A 287 -7.54 5.71 5.21
CA ARG A 287 -7.11 5.27 6.55
C ARG A 287 -7.38 3.80 6.78
N ILE A 288 -8.57 3.31 6.43
CA ILE A 288 -8.95 1.91 6.55
C ILE A 288 -7.99 1.02 5.75
N GLN A 289 -7.71 1.37 4.48
CA GLN A 289 -6.78 0.61 3.66
C GLN A 289 -5.36 0.57 4.24
N ALA A 290 -4.89 1.70 4.79
CA ALA A 290 -3.59 1.78 5.43
C ALA A 290 -3.51 0.90 6.69
N LEU A 291 -4.55 0.94 7.55
CA LEU A 291 -4.64 0.11 8.76
C LEU A 291 -4.69 -1.37 8.40
N GLU A 292 -5.54 -1.77 7.46
CA GLU A 292 -5.61 -3.15 6.99
C GLU A 292 -4.27 -3.64 6.41
N ALA A 293 -3.58 -2.79 5.61
CA ALA A 293 -2.28 -3.13 5.06
C ALA A 293 -1.23 -3.33 6.16
N ARG A 294 -1.26 -2.46 7.18
CA ARG A 294 -0.37 -2.53 8.34
C ARG A 294 -0.64 -3.77 9.19
N ILE A 295 -1.90 -4.06 9.48
CA ILE A 295 -2.31 -5.28 10.22
C ILE A 295 -1.89 -6.54 9.45
N ARG A 296 -2.06 -6.57 8.12
CA ARG A 296 -1.62 -7.71 7.28
C ARG A 296 -0.10 -7.89 7.24
N ALA A 297 0.65 -6.80 7.29
CA ALA A 297 2.12 -6.83 7.25
C ALA A 297 2.77 -6.97 8.64
N ALA A 298 1.96 -6.87 9.71
CA ALA A 298 2.45 -6.88 11.08
C ALA A 298 3.00 -8.25 11.48
N VAL A 299 4.21 -8.24 12.02
CA VAL A 299 4.77 -9.38 12.75
C VAL A 299 4.61 -9.07 14.23
N VAL A 300 3.68 -9.78 14.88
CA VAL A 300 3.43 -9.63 16.31
C VAL A 300 4.60 -10.24 17.07
N VAL A 301 5.28 -9.43 17.87
CA VAL A 301 6.25 -9.92 18.84
C VAL A 301 5.53 -9.98 20.19
N ALA A 302 5.18 -11.18 20.62
CA ALA A 302 4.67 -11.39 21.97
C ALA A 302 5.85 -11.26 22.96
N PRO A 303 5.64 -10.67 24.15
CA PRO A 303 6.64 -10.76 25.20
C PRO A 303 6.82 -12.25 25.51
N SER A 304 8.05 -12.75 25.31
CA SER A 304 8.43 -14.02 25.91
C SER A 304 8.27 -13.83 27.42
N GLY A 305 7.47 -14.66 28.09
CA GLY A 305 7.32 -14.60 29.55
C GLY A 305 8.65 -14.77 30.33
N ASP A 306 9.75 -14.98 29.63
CA ASP A 306 11.12 -14.81 30.10
C ASP A 306 11.48 -13.31 30.17
N SER A 307 11.40 -12.74 31.37
CA SER A 307 11.94 -11.40 31.72
C SER A 307 13.47 -11.39 31.82
N SER A 308 14.15 -12.46 31.39
CA SER A 308 15.61 -12.55 31.44
C SER A 308 16.30 -11.57 30.49
N ARG A 309 15.65 -11.21 29.37
CA ARG A 309 16.23 -10.38 28.30
C ARG A 309 15.23 -9.34 27.82
N VAL A 310 15.75 -8.15 27.51
CA VAL A 310 14.95 -7.08 26.90
C VAL A 310 14.52 -7.51 25.50
N SER A 311 13.21 -7.55 25.28
CA SER A 311 12.60 -7.86 23.99
C SER A 311 11.61 -6.77 23.57
N MET A 312 11.05 -6.88 22.37
CA MET A 312 9.94 -6.02 21.96
C MET A 312 8.73 -6.28 22.86
N GLY A 313 8.13 -5.22 23.39
CA GLY A 313 7.06 -5.26 24.38
C GLY A 313 7.55 -5.20 25.83
N SER A 314 8.83 -5.48 26.11
CA SER A 314 9.37 -5.41 27.47
C SER A 314 9.37 -3.98 28.01
N ARG A 315 9.05 -3.83 29.30
CA ARG A 315 9.26 -2.60 30.04
C ARG A 315 10.61 -2.67 30.74
N VAL A 316 11.52 -1.77 30.37
CA VAL A 316 12.88 -1.72 30.88
C VAL A 316 13.03 -0.53 31.80
N THR A 317 13.47 -0.76 33.03
CA THR A 317 13.91 0.30 33.93
C THR A 317 15.43 0.34 33.90
N ALA A 318 16.01 1.51 33.63
CA ALA A 318 17.45 1.72 33.60
C ALA A 318 17.86 2.92 34.46
N ASP A 319 19.02 2.81 35.09
CA ASP A 319 19.67 3.87 35.87
C ASP A 319 20.76 4.54 35.04
N ALA A 320 20.73 5.87 34.99
CA ALA A 320 21.81 6.71 34.46
C ALA A 320 22.22 7.72 35.54
N ASP A 321 23.43 7.58 36.06
CA ASP A 321 24.01 8.48 37.06
C ASP A 321 23.11 8.72 38.30
N GLY A 322 22.34 7.70 38.71
CA GLY A 322 21.43 7.76 39.87
C GLY A 322 20.00 8.21 39.56
N GLU A 323 19.68 8.51 38.30
CA GLU A 323 18.32 8.77 37.84
C GLU A 323 17.74 7.52 37.16
N GLN A 324 16.60 7.02 37.67
CA GLN A 324 15.91 5.88 37.09
C GLN A 324 14.89 6.33 36.04
N MET A 325 14.97 5.69 34.87
CA MET A 325 14.08 5.94 33.74
C MET A 325 13.45 4.62 33.30
N ALA A 326 12.16 4.63 32.98
CA ALA A 326 11.44 3.44 32.54
C ALA A 326 10.89 3.64 31.13
N TRP A 327 11.10 2.66 30.26
CA TRP A 327 10.62 2.68 28.88
C TRP A 327 10.03 1.34 28.45
N THR A 328 9.05 1.39 27.57
CA THR A 328 8.55 0.20 26.87
C THR A 328 9.15 0.17 25.46
N ILE A 329 9.79 -0.93 25.10
CA ILE A 329 10.35 -1.11 23.76
C ILE A 329 9.25 -1.49 22.78
N VAL A 330 9.04 -0.68 21.75
CA VAL A 330 7.92 -0.85 20.80
C VAL A 330 8.37 -0.75 19.34
N GLY A 331 7.44 -1.00 18.41
CA GLY A 331 7.63 -0.71 16.99
C GLY A 331 7.89 0.78 16.72
N SER A 332 8.52 1.11 15.59
CA SER A 332 8.77 2.51 15.20
C SER A 332 7.50 3.34 15.08
N ASP A 333 6.43 2.73 14.59
CA ASP A 333 5.14 3.39 14.37
C ASP A 333 4.29 3.51 15.65
N GLU A 334 4.81 3.00 16.76
CA GLU A 334 4.19 2.98 18.09
C GLU A 334 4.94 3.87 19.08
N SER A 335 6.10 4.41 18.68
CA SER A 335 6.95 5.15 19.59
C SER A 335 6.33 6.48 19.96
N ASP A 336 6.26 6.72 21.26
CA ASP A 336 5.90 7.98 21.88
C ASP A 336 6.88 8.20 23.04
N PRO A 337 8.00 8.91 22.80
CA PRO A 337 8.98 9.19 23.83
C PRO A 337 8.41 9.94 25.03
N ALA A 338 7.36 10.75 24.85
CA ALA A 338 6.71 11.48 25.94
C ALA A 338 5.90 10.54 26.85
N ALA A 339 5.32 9.48 26.29
CA ALA A 339 4.63 8.41 27.03
C ALA A 339 5.58 7.27 27.48
N GLY A 340 6.90 7.43 27.32
CA GLY A 340 7.88 6.40 27.68
C GLY A 340 7.93 5.20 26.72
N ARG A 341 7.37 5.32 25.51
CA ARG A 341 7.40 4.26 24.48
C ARG A 341 8.52 4.52 23.47
N ILE A 342 9.54 3.69 23.48
CA ILE A 342 10.74 3.89 22.65
C ILE A 342 10.76 2.87 21.51
N SER A 343 10.99 3.35 20.28
CA SER A 343 11.18 2.49 19.12
C SER A 343 12.41 1.60 19.28
N HIS A 344 12.27 0.30 18.95
CA HIS A 344 13.38 -0.64 18.81
C HIS A 344 14.46 -0.16 17.81
N ALA A 345 14.13 0.70 16.84
CA ALA A 345 15.06 1.27 15.87
C ALA A 345 15.80 2.53 16.38
N SER A 346 15.36 3.11 17.49
CA SER A 346 16.02 4.27 18.11
C SER A 346 17.41 3.91 18.68
N PRO A 347 18.30 4.89 18.91
CA PRO A 347 19.61 4.63 19.53
C PRO A 347 19.49 3.95 20.91
N VAL A 348 18.52 4.38 21.71
CA VAL A 348 18.24 3.80 23.03
C VAL A 348 17.67 2.38 22.89
N GLY A 349 16.64 2.20 22.05
CA GLY A 349 16.03 0.89 21.81
C GLY A 349 17.03 -0.16 21.30
N ARG A 350 17.89 0.21 20.34
CA ARG A 350 18.94 -0.68 19.83
C ARG A 350 19.97 -1.06 20.87
N ALA A 351 20.30 -0.15 21.79
CA ALA A 351 21.28 -0.42 22.83
C ALA A 351 20.72 -1.35 23.94
N LEU A 352 19.41 -1.28 24.18
CA LEU A 352 18.72 -2.06 25.21
C LEU A 352 18.30 -3.46 24.74
N LEU A 353 17.97 -3.65 23.45
CA LEU A 353 17.52 -4.95 22.94
C LEU A 353 18.52 -6.09 23.22
N GLY A 354 18.00 -7.21 23.75
CA GLY A 354 18.75 -8.44 24.02
C GLY A 354 19.62 -8.41 25.28
N ARG A 355 19.65 -7.28 26.01
CA ARG A 355 20.40 -7.11 27.26
C ARG A 355 19.67 -7.72 28.45
N GLU A 356 20.41 -8.05 29.49
CA GLU A 356 19.91 -8.66 30.73
C GLU A 356 19.94 -7.67 31.90
N ILE A 357 19.29 -8.02 33.02
CA ILE A 357 19.36 -7.24 34.26
C ILE A 357 20.82 -7.16 34.73
N GLY A 358 21.30 -5.95 34.99
CA GLY A 358 22.69 -5.66 35.39
C GLY A 358 23.61 -5.24 34.24
N ASP A 359 23.21 -5.44 32.98
CA ASP A 359 23.98 -4.98 31.82
C ASP A 359 24.02 -3.46 31.72
N VAL A 360 25.10 -2.95 31.12
CA VAL A 360 25.27 -1.52 30.81
C VAL A 360 25.11 -1.30 29.30
N ALA A 361 24.06 -0.59 28.91
CA ALA A 361 23.80 -0.14 27.56
C ALA A 361 24.44 1.23 27.32
N VAL A 362 25.29 1.32 26.30
CA VAL A 362 25.99 2.56 25.93
C VAL A 362 25.27 3.18 24.74
N VAL A 363 24.76 4.41 24.90
CA VAL A 363 24.02 5.14 23.87
C VAL A 363 24.81 6.38 23.45
N GLN A 364 25.06 6.51 22.16
CA GLN A 364 25.66 7.70 21.58
C GLN A 364 24.59 8.76 21.36
N THR A 365 24.69 9.89 22.05
CA THR A 365 23.81 11.05 21.87
C THR A 365 24.59 12.21 21.23
N PRO A 366 23.92 13.20 20.63
CA PRO A 366 24.58 14.41 20.13
C PRO A 366 25.38 15.19 21.21
N ARG A 367 25.10 14.95 22.50
CA ARG A 367 25.77 15.59 23.65
C ARG A 367 26.88 14.74 24.26
N GLY A 368 27.14 13.55 23.72
CA GLY A 368 28.13 12.61 24.24
C GLY A 368 27.55 11.22 24.53
N GLU A 369 28.41 10.36 25.07
CA GLU A 369 28.06 9.00 25.46
C GLU A 369 27.29 9.00 26.78
N VAL A 370 26.14 8.31 26.81
CA VAL A 370 25.36 8.10 28.03
C VAL A 370 25.30 6.60 28.31
N ARG A 371 25.50 6.21 29.57
CA ARG A 371 25.49 4.81 30.01
C ARG A 371 24.27 4.54 30.85
N TYR A 372 23.50 3.54 30.44
CA TYR A 372 22.29 3.09 31.13
C TYR A 372 22.52 1.71 31.71
N ARG A 373 22.42 1.55 33.03
CA ARG A 373 22.45 0.23 33.69
C ARG A 373 21.03 -0.29 33.82
N ILE A 374 20.75 -1.48 33.28
CA ILE A 374 19.42 -2.09 33.38
C ILE A 374 19.21 -2.61 34.79
N VAL A 375 18.15 -2.14 35.46
CA VAL A 375 17.81 -2.51 36.84
C VAL A 375 16.60 -3.43 36.92
N ALA A 376 15.67 -3.35 35.97
CA ALA A 376 14.51 -4.23 35.90
C ALA A 376 14.01 -4.42 34.47
N ILE A 377 13.42 -5.58 34.20
CA ILE A 377 12.75 -5.94 32.95
C ILE A 377 11.41 -6.58 33.35
N ASP A 378 10.30 -6.00 32.90
CA ASP A 378 8.94 -6.52 33.07
C ASP A 378 8.31 -6.94 31.75
#